data_AF-A0A6U0J581-F1
#
_entry.id   AF-A0A6U0J581-F1
#
_cell.length_a   1.000
_cell.length_b   1.000
_cell.length_c   1.000
_cell.angle_alpha   90.00
_cell.angle_beta   90.00
_cell.angle_gamma   90.00
#
_symmetry.space_group_name_H-M   'P 1'
#
loop_
_entity.id
_entity.type
_entity.pdbx_description
1 polymer ?
#
loop_
_entity_poly.entity_id
_entity_poly.type
_entity_poly.pdbx_seq_one_letter_code
_entity_poly.pdbx_strand_id
1 'polypeptide(L)'
;HPGFSLRLTGHSYGGAVAILFLILLLTLRPKWRMRCIVFGCPCILDARAARSPILQRYVTTVVLQDDMVPRLSAASLRGLRRTIEVLLEQTNSGFARLFQLAAGNGLSRGISNRISDLLSIPTEPDMDLVRETIATLGTGAEENMWTLCPPGRIIHLTYKAWPSDTTSDTTSPWLSLFLSHPWAFTTLRVSLSMYTDHFPHHYLSAMQSLERISLKSSGFSYANNEGVQ
;
A
#
# COMPACT_ATOMS: atom_id res chain seq x y z
N HIS A 1 29.33 -17.03 -11.53
CA HIS A 1 30.47 -16.09 -11.64
C HIS A 1 30.60 -15.26 -10.36
N PRO A 2 31.80 -15.19 -9.74
CA PRO A 2 32.00 -14.60 -8.41
C PRO A 2 31.76 -13.09 -8.29
N GLY A 3 31.66 -12.36 -9.42
CA GLY A 3 31.39 -10.92 -9.42
C GLY A 3 29.92 -10.50 -9.51
N PHE A 4 28.99 -11.44 -9.74
CA PHE A 4 27.58 -11.10 -9.98
C PHE A 4 26.79 -11.03 -8.66
N SER A 5 25.85 -10.09 -8.60
CA SER A 5 24.82 -10.04 -7.55
C SER A 5 23.51 -10.62 -8.07
N LEU A 6 22.85 -11.46 -7.27
CA LEU A 6 21.53 -11.99 -7.59
C LEU A 6 20.45 -10.98 -7.16
N ARG A 7 19.60 -10.57 -8.11
CA ARG A 7 18.41 -9.77 -7.83
C ARG A 7 17.16 -10.62 -8.05
N LEU A 8 16.29 -10.60 -7.06
CA LEU A 8 14.99 -11.25 -7.12
C LEU A 8 13.91 -10.17 -7.19
N THR A 9 12.89 -10.41 -8.00
CA THR A 9 11.77 -9.50 -8.10
C THR A 9 10.50 -10.25 -8.46
N GLY A 10 9.37 -9.60 -8.27
CA GLY A 10 8.06 -10.13 -8.56
C GLY A 10 6.99 -9.15 -8.15
N HIS A 11 5.85 -9.24 -8.83
CA HIS A 11 4.64 -8.52 -8.48
C HIS A 11 3.64 -9.48 -7.82
N SER A 12 2.85 -8.99 -6.88
CA SER A 12 1.78 -9.74 -6.22
C SER A 12 2.27 -11.08 -5.68
N TYR A 13 1.60 -12.18 -6.02
CA TYR A 13 2.00 -13.55 -5.73
C TYR A 13 3.45 -13.88 -6.18
N GLY A 14 3.88 -13.39 -7.35
CA GLY A 14 5.27 -13.58 -7.80
C GLY A 14 6.29 -12.95 -6.85
N GLY A 15 5.92 -11.82 -6.21
CA GLY A 15 6.72 -11.20 -5.16
C GLY A 15 6.84 -12.10 -3.92
N ALA A 16 5.73 -12.72 -3.50
CA ALA A 16 5.74 -13.67 -2.40
C ALA A 16 6.67 -14.86 -2.67
N VAL A 17 6.58 -15.47 -3.85
CA VAL A 17 7.46 -16.57 -4.25
C VAL A 17 8.93 -16.14 -4.26
N ALA A 18 9.23 -14.95 -4.79
CA ALA A 18 10.59 -14.41 -4.80
C ALA A 18 11.18 -14.24 -3.39
N ILE A 19 10.36 -13.82 -2.42
CA ILE A 19 10.79 -13.67 -1.02
C ILE A 19 11.01 -15.02 -0.34
N LEU A 20 10.08 -15.97 -0.51
CA LEU A 20 10.25 -17.32 0.05
C LEU A 20 11.49 -18.00 -0.55
N PHE A 21 11.73 -17.81 -1.83
CA PHE A 21 12.93 -18.29 -2.50
C PHE A 21 14.20 -17.62 -1.97
N LEU A 22 14.17 -16.30 -1.72
CA LEU A 22 15.28 -15.61 -1.06
C LEU A 22 15.57 -16.19 0.33
N ILE A 23 14.54 -16.45 1.14
CA ILE A 23 14.69 -17.05 2.47
C ILE A 23 15.41 -18.40 2.37
N LEU A 24 15.00 -19.25 1.43
CA LEU A 24 15.67 -20.52 1.17
C LEU A 24 17.13 -20.34 0.74
N LEU A 25 17.40 -19.39 -0.15
CA LEU A 25 18.77 -19.10 -0.62
C LEU A 25 19.67 -18.54 0.48
N LEU A 26 19.12 -17.77 1.43
CA LEU A 26 19.88 -17.30 2.58
C LEU A 26 20.36 -18.46 3.46
N THR A 27 19.58 -19.53 3.56
CA THR A 27 19.98 -20.76 4.26
C THR A 27 21.01 -21.57 3.47
N LEU A 28 20.81 -21.73 2.15
CA LEU A 28 21.65 -22.59 1.32
C LEU A 28 22.96 -21.92 0.85
N ARG A 29 22.96 -20.59 0.70
CA ARG A 29 24.04 -19.79 0.08
C ARG A 29 24.21 -18.43 0.78
N PRO A 30 24.52 -18.38 2.10
CA PRO A 30 24.59 -17.14 2.88
C PRO A 30 25.65 -16.14 2.40
N LYS A 31 26.68 -16.61 1.67
CA LYS A 31 27.76 -15.77 1.13
C LYS A 31 27.39 -15.03 -0.15
N TRP A 32 26.25 -15.34 -0.77
CA TRP A 32 25.85 -14.74 -2.04
C TRP A 32 25.35 -13.31 -1.83
N ARG A 33 25.76 -12.39 -2.71
CA ARG A 33 25.26 -11.01 -2.73
C ARG A 33 23.86 -10.99 -3.34
N MET A 34 22.84 -10.94 -2.49
CA MET A 34 21.44 -11.01 -2.88
C MET A 34 20.68 -9.71 -2.55
N ARG A 35 19.66 -9.38 -3.35
CA ARG A 35 18.67 -8.35 -3.02
C ARG A 35 17.32 -8.74 -3.64
N CYS A 36 16.23 -8.51 -2.92
CA CYS A 36 14.88 -8.77 -3.40
C CYS A 36 14.06 -7.48 -3.35
N ILE A 37 13.47 -7.10 -4.48
CA ILE A 37 12.57 -5.94 -4.59
C ILE A 37 11.27 -6.42 -5.20
N VAL A 38 10.16 -6.28 -4.46
CA VAL A 38 8.86 -6.79 -4.87
C VAL A 38 7.80 -5.69 -4.86
N PHE A 39 6.73 -5.89 -5.62
CA PHE A 39 5.68 -4.90 -5.82
C PHE A 39 4.32 -5.48 -5.47
N GLY A 40 3.55 -4.79 -4.61
CA GLY A 40 2.21 -5.25 -4.22
C GLY A 40 2.20 -6.64 -3.57
N CYS A 41 3.26 -7.00 -2.85
CA CYS A 41 3.38 -8.33 -2.26
C CYS A 41 2.31 -8.55 -1.18
N PRO A 42 1.58 -9.68 -1.19
CA PRO A 42 0.63 -10.00 -0.14
C PRO A 42 1.33 -10.23 1.21
N CYS A 43 0.54 -10.20 2.27
CA CYS A 43 0.95 -10.57 3.62
C CYS A 43 1.26 -12.07 3.69
N ILE A 44 2.55 -12.43 3.67
CA ILE A 44 2.98 -13.84 3.65
C ILE A 44 3.73 -14.32 4.89
N LEU A 45 4.17 -13.40 5.74
CA LEU A 45 4.93 -13.72 6.95
C LEU A 45 4.21 -13.18 8.18
N ASP A 46 4.40 -13.82 9.32
CA ASP A 46 3.96 -13.28 10.60
C ASP A 46 4.72 -11.98 10.94
N ALA A 47 4.17 -11.21 11.88
CA ALA A 47 4.73 -9.92 12.28
C ALA A 47 6.18 -10.00 12.83
N ARG A 48 6.61 -11.13 13.40
CA ARG A 48 7.99 -11.30 13.90
C ARG A 48 8.93 -11.61 12.74
N ALA A 49 8.60 -12.56 11.87
CA ALA A 49 9.44 -12.87 10.72
C ALA A 49 9.55 -11.70 9.74
N ALA A 50 8.43 -11.02 9.43
CA ALA A 50 8.40 -9.85 8.54
C ALA A 50 9.35 -8.72 8.99
N ARG A 51 9.56 -8.58 10.31
CA ARG A 51 10.43 -7.57 10.94
C ARG A 51 11.85 -8.06 11.23
N SER A 52 12.18 -9.30 10.88
CA SER A 52 13.54 -9.82 11.05
C SER A 52 14.58 -8.85 10.45
N PRO A 53 15.63 -8.47 11.19
CA PRO A 53 16.68 -7.58 10.68
C PRO A 53 17.33 -8.09 9.39
N ILE A 54 17.36 -9.42 9.21
CA ILE A 54 17.84 -10.07 8.00
C ILE A 54 16.93 -9.69 6.82
N LEU A 55 15.61 -9.89 6.94
CA LEU A 55 14.69 -9.55 5.86
C LEU A 55 14.60 -8.04 5.59
N GLN A 56 14.71 -7.20 6.63
CA GLN A 56 14.79 -5.74 6.48
C GLN A 56 16.02 -5.27 5.69
N ARG A 57 17.08 -6.09 5.65
CA ARG A 57 18.30 -5.82 4.88
C ARG A 57 18.20 -6.29 3.43
N TYR A 58 17.57 -7.43 3.18
CA TYR A 58 17.56 -8.06 1.85
C TYR A 58 16.31 -7.78 1.03
N VAL A 59 15.16 -7.56 1.67
CA VAL A 59 13.84 -7.41 1.02
C VAL A 59 13.38 -5.97 1.10
N THR A 60 12.95 -5.43 -0.03
CA THR A 60 12.18 -4.19 -0.13
C THR A 60 10.85 -4.47 -0.82
N THR A 61 9.76 -4.17 -0.12
CA THR A 61 8.40 -4.31 -0.62
C THR A 61 7.87 -2.93 -0.98
N VAL A 62 7.45 -2.74 -2.22
CA VAL A 62 6.86 -1.49 -2.70
C VAL A 62 5.34 -1.64 -2.71
N VAL A 63 4.65 -0.70 -2.08
CA VAL A 63 3.19 -0.63 -2.04
C VAL A 63 2.75 0.69 -2.68
N LEU A 64 1.74 0.66 -3.54
CA LEU A 64 1.23 1.84 -4.22
C LEU A 64 -0.16 2.20 -3.69
N GLN A 65 -0.35 3.49 -3.35
CA GLN A 65 -1.62 4.06 -2.92
C GLN A 65 -2.35 3.18 -1.91
N ASP A 66 -3.61 2.83 -2.18
CA ASP A 66 -4.42 1.98 -1.33
C ASP A 66 -4.50 0.55 -1.85
N ASP A 67 -3.46 0.05 -2.55
CA ASP A 67 -3.38 -1.34 -2.99
C ASP A 67 -3.82 -2.29 -1.86
N MET A 68 -4.87 -3.05 -2.15
CA MET A 68 -5.48 -3.95 -1.20
C MET A 68 -4.62 -5.17 -0.90
N VAL A 69 -3.83 -5.67 -1.85
CA VAL A 69 -3.14 -6.98 -1.73
C VAL A 69 -2.15 -7.02 -0.57
N PRO A 70 -1.30 -6.00 -0.34
CA PRO A 70 -0.44 -5.92 0.83
C PRO A 70 -1.21 -5.73 2.15
N ARG A 71 -2.53 -5.55 2.10
CA ARG A 71 -3.43 -5.36 3.25
C ARG A 71 -4.37 -6.54 3.48
N LEU A 72 -4.41 -7.51 2.56
CA LEU A 72 -5.26 -8.68 2.65
C LEU A 72 -4.64 -9.71 3.60
N SER A 73 -5.33 -9.96 4.70
CA SER A 73 -5.06 -11.01 5.66
C SER A 73 -6.38 -11.58 6.16
N ALA A 74 -6.35 -12.76 6.78
CA ALA A 74 -7.55 -13.33 7.39
C ALA A 74 -8.16 -12.38 8.44
N ALA A 75 -7.31 -11.64 9.17
CA ALA A 75 -7.74 -10.63 10.14
C ALA A 75 -8.44 -9.45 9.45
N SER A 76 -7.85 -8.88 8.39
CA SER A 76 -8.42 -7.73 7.71
C SER A 76 -9.70 -8.06 6.93
N LEU A 77 -9.80 -9.27 6.37
CA LEU A 77 -11.03 -9.75 5.73
C LEU A 77 -12.16 -9.99 6.73
N ARG A 78 -11.86 -10.54 7.92
CA ARG A 78 -12.86 -10.66 8.99
C ARG A 78 -13.32 -9.29 9.49
N GLY A 79 -12.39 -8.35 9.65
CA GLY A 79 -12.71 -6.96 9.97
C GLY A 79 -13.64 -6.33 8.94
N LEU A 80 -13.28 -6.43 7.65
CA LEU A 80 -14.12 -5.95 6.56
C LEU A 80 -15.51 -6.62 6.57
N ARG A 81 -15.56 -7.94 6.75
CA ARG A 81 -16.83 -8.69 6.82
C ARG A 81 -17.72 -8.16 7.94
N ARG A 82 -17.19 -7.99 9.15
CA ARG A 82 -17.94 -7.41 10.28
C ARG A 82 -18.45 -6.01 9.96
N THR A 83 -17.61 -5.16 9.35
CA THR A 83 -18.01 -3.82 8.89
C THR A 83 -19.17 -3.91 7.90
N ILE A 84 -19.08 -4.81 6.91
CA ILE A 84 -20.14 -5.00 5.91
C ILE A 84 -21.41 -5.54 6.55
N GLU A 85 -21.33 -6.51 7.46
CA GLU A 85 -22.48 -7.10 8.16
C GLU A 85 -23.25 -6.03 8.96
N VAL A 86 -22.56 -5.26 9.81
CA VAL A 86 -23.16 -4.13 10.56
C VAL A 86 -23.77 -3.09 9.62
N LEU A 87 -23.12 -2.84 8.48
CA LEU A 87 -23.62 -1.88 7.50
C LEU A 87 -24.84 -2.38 6.71
N LEU A 88 -24.94 -3.69 6.46
CA LEU A 88 -26.07 -4.32 5.77
C LEU A 88 -27.30 -4.42 6.66
N GLU A 89 -27.12 -4.61 7.97
CA GLU A 89 -28.22 -4.64 8.95
C GLU A 89 -29.01 -3.33 9.00
N GLN A 90 -28.38 -2.21 8.63
CA GLN A 90 -29.00 -0.88 8.65
C GLN A 90 -29.59 -0.43 7.29
N THR A 91 -29.34 -1.14 6.17
CA THR A 91 -29.83 -0.73 4.84
C THR A 91 -29.83 -1.89 3.83
N ASN A 92 -30.85 -1.98 2.97
CA ASN A 92 -31.01 -3.04 1.97
C ASN A 92 -30.02 -3.01 0.77
N SER A 93 -29.07 -2.08 0.71
CA SER A 93 -28.11 -1.95 -0.40
C SER A 93 -26.67 -1.85 0.09
N GLY A 94 -25.95 -2.98 0.03
CA GLY A 94 -24.53 -3.05 0.41
C GLY A 94 -23.60 -2.28 -0.51
N PHE A 95 -23.96 -2.14 -1.78
CA PHE A 95 -23.14 -1.45 -2.78
C PHE A 95 -23.10 0.07 -2.53
N ALA A 96 -24.24 0.67 -2.16
CA ALA A 96 -24.35 2.09 -1.85
C ALA A 96 -23.47 2.49 -0.64
N ARG A 97 -23.39 1.64 0.38
CA ARG A 97 -22.59 1.91 1.59
C ARG A 97 -21.10 1.61 1.40
N LEU A 98 -20.74 0.58 0.63
CA LEU A 98 -19.33 0.36 0.24
C LEU A 98 -18.78 1.60 -0.50
N PHE A 99 -19.61 2.21 -1.35
CA PHE A 99 -19.28 3.47 -2.01
C PHE A 99 -19.11 4.63 -1.04
N GLN A 100 -20.04 4.82 -0.08
CA GLN A 100 -19.90 5.87 0.96
C GLN A 100 -18.61 5.70 1.78
N LEU A 101 -18.27 4.48 2.18
CA LEU A 101 -17.08 4.20 2.96
C LEU A 101 -15.78 4.42 2.15
N ALA A 102 -15.81 4.14 0.85
CA ALA A 102 -14.72 4.45 -0.05
C ALA A 102 -14.58 5.96 -0.33
N ALA A 103 -15.69 6.69 -0.45
CA ALA A 103 -15.71 8.13 -0.69
C ALA A 103 -15.23 8.91 0.55
N GLY A 104 -15.57 8.46 1.76
CA GLY A 104 -15.12 9.05 3.03
C GLY A 104 -13.60 8.99 3.25
N ASN A 105 -12.88 8.08 2.57
CA ASN A 105 -11.42 7.94 2.65
C ASN A 105 -10.64 8.80 1.62
N GLY A 106 -11.29 9.74 0.94
CA GLY A 106 -10.62 10.75 0.13
C GLY A 106 -10.71 10.56 -1.39
N LEU A 107 -11.58 9.66 -1.88
CA LEU A 107 -11.82 9.51 -3.31
C LEU A 107 -12.98 10.40 -3.80
N SER A 108 -12.58 11.53 -4.41
CA SER A 108 -13.30 12.25 -5.47
C SER A 108 -14.73 12.74 -5.17
N ARG A 109 -14.81 14.01 -4.71
CA ARG A 109 -15.98 14.89 -4.82
C ARG A 109 -16.58 14.95 -6.24
N GLY A 110 -15.83 14.61 -7.29
CA GLY A 110 -16.27 14.69 -8.69
C GLY A 110 -17.00 13.44 -9.23
N ILE A 111 -16.69 12.25 -8.73
CA ILE A 111 -17.37 10.99 -9.10
C ILE A 111 -18.64 10.81 -8.24
N SER A 112 -18.60 11.33 -7.00
CA SER A 112 -19.71 11.32 -6.03
C SER A 112 -21.04 11.79 -6.64
N ASN A 113 -21.04 12.92 -7.36
CA ASN A 113 -22.29 13.54 -7.85
C ASN A 113 -23.01 12.74 -8.93
N ARG A 114 -22.28 12.00 -9.80
CA ARG A 114 -22.92 11.21 -10.88
C ARG A 114 -23.49 9.88 -10.40
N ILE A 115 -22.94 9.34 -9.32
CA ILE A 115 -23.32 8.04 -8.77
C ILE A 115 -24.36 8.20 -7.65
N SER A 116 -24.33 9.31 -6.88
CA SER A 116 -25.35 9.64 -5.88
C SER A 116 -26.75 9.74 -6.49
N ASP A 117 -26.86 10.37 -7.66
CA ASP A 117 -28.13 10.54 -8.39
C ASP A 117 -28.66 9.20 -8.93
N LEU A 118 -27.76 8.28 -9.27
CA LEU A 118 -28.10 6.95 -9.77
C LEU A 118 -28.47 5.95 -8.68
N LEU A 119 -27.99 6.16 -7.43
CA LEU A 119 -28.13 5.18 -6.35
C LEU A 119 -29.10 5.59 -5.23
N SER A 120 -29.76 6.75 -5.32
CA SER A 120 -30.78 7.23 -4.34
C SER A 120 -30.40 6.92 -2.89
N ILE A 121 -29.16 7.22 -2.51
CA ILE A 121 -28.58 6.77 -1.24
C ILE A 121 -29.03 7.72 -0.11
N PRO A 122 -29.66 7.22 0.97
CA PRO A 122 -29.99 8.06 2.13
C PRO A 122 -28.75 8.49 2.91
N THR A 123 -28.96 9.57 3.68
CA THR A 123 -28.07 10.35 4.52
C THR A 123 -27.02 9.55 5.30
N GLU A 124 -25.86 10.19 5.44
CA GLU A 124 -24.60 9.70 6.00
C GLU A 124 -24.75 8.65 7.12
N PRO A 125 -24.07 7.50 7.00
CA PRO A 125 -24.05 6.49 8.04
C PRO A 125 -23.30 7.04 9.27
N ASP A 126 -23.81 6.72 10.46
CA ASP A 126 -23.12 6.98 11.71
C ASP A 126 -21.86 6.11 11.80
N MET A 127 -20.75 6.66 11.29
CA MET A 127 -19.45 6.01 11.28
C MET A 127 -18.87 5.84 12.68
N ASP A 128 -19.33 6.62 13.66
CA ASP A 128 -18.88 6.50 15.04
C ASP A 128 -19.49 5.26 15.68
N LEU A 129 -20.78 4.98 15.44
CA LEU A 129 -21.43 3.74 15.86
C LEU A 129 -20.79 2.49 15.22
N VAL A 130 -20.47 2.56 13.92
CA VAL A 130 -19.78 1.46 13.21
C VAL A 130 -18.39 1.22 13.81
N ARG A 131 -17.66 2.29 14.10
CA ARG A 131 -16.31 2.23 14.68
C ARG A 131 -16.35 1.69 16.12
N GLU A 132 -17.34 2.09 16.92
CA GLU A 132 -17.55 1.60 18.28
C GLU A 132 -17.97 0.13 18.30
N THR A 133 -18.84 -0.29 17.37
CA THR A 133 -19.27 -1.69 17.21
C THR A 133 -18.11 -2.59 16.76
N ILE A 134 -17.27 -2.13 15.83
CA ILE A 134 -16.06 -2.86 15.42
C ILE A 134 -15.04 -2.91 16.57
N ALA A 135 -14.90 -1.83 17.33
CA ALA A 135 -13.98 -1.78 18.47
C ALA A 135 -14.41 -2.75 19.57
N THR A 136 -15.70 -2.83 19.89
CA THR A 136 -16.25 -3.76 20.88
C THR A 136 -16.16 -5.22 20.41
N LEU A 137 -16.49 -5.51 19.15
CA LEU A 137 -16.33 -6.86 18.55
C LEU A 137 -14.86 -7.29 18.36
N GLY A 138 -13.93 -6.33 18.30
CA GLY A 138 -12.49 -6.54 18.09
C GLY A 138 -11.68 -6.82 19.37
N THR A 139 -12.32 -6.85 20.55
CA THR A 139 -11.66 -7.10 21.86
C THR A 139 -11.40 -8.58 22.17
N GLY A 140 -11.38 -9.45 21.16
CA GLY A 140 -10.84 -10.80 21.30
C GLY A 140 -9.32 -10.77 21.29
N ALA A 141 -8.69 -10.71 22.46
CA ALA A 141 -7.23 -10.74 22.65
C ALA A 141 -6.51 -11.95 22.00
N GLU A 142 -7.26 -12.95 21.50
CA GLU A 142 -6.74 -14.13 20.80
C GLU A 142 -6.52 -13.94 19.28
N GLU A 143 -7.09 -12.91 18.65
CA GLU A 143 -7.03 -12.74 17.18
C GLU A 143 -5.65 -12.27 16.66
N ASN A 144 -4.76 -11.84 17.54
CA ASN A 144 -3.42 -11.32 17.19
C ASN A 144 -2.38 -12.41 16.85
N MET A 145 -2.68 -13.69 17.05
CA MET A 145 -1.67 -14.75 16.92
C MET A 145 -1.27 -15.06 15.47
N TRP A 146 -2.06 -14.62 14.47
CA TRP A 146 -1.82 -14.95 13.05
C TRP A 146 -1.94 -13.75 12.10
N THR A 147 -1.63 -12.53 12.57
CA THR A 147 -1.61 -11.35 11.70
C THR A 147 -0.41 -11.43 10.76
N LEU A 148 -0.71 -11.70 9.49
CA LEU A 148 0.29 -11.69 8.42
C LEU A 148 0.59 -10.25 7.99
N CYS A 149 1.85 -10.01 7.67
CA CYS A 149 2.40 -8.72 7.30
C CYS A 149 3.20 -8.82 5.99
N PRO A 150 3.27 -7.74 5.20
CA PRO A 150 4.21 -7.67 4.09
C PRO A 150 5.65 -7.66 4.64
N PRO A 151 6.56 -8.45 4.04
CA PRO A 151 7.90 -8.67 4.59
C PRO A 151 8.91 -7.59 4.20
N GLY A 152 9.91 -7.40 5.06
CA GLY A 152 11.05 -6.54 4.79
C GLY A 152 10.73 -5.05 4.90
N ARG A 153 11.53 -4.23 4.22
CA ARG A 153 11.39 -2.77 4.24
C ARG A 153 10.26 -2.34 3.32
N ILE A 154 9.27 -1.64 3.85
CA ILE A 154 8.10 -1.25 3.04
C ILE A 154 8.24 0.20 2.59
N ILE A 155 8.29 0.39 1.27
CA ILE A 155 8.22 1.71 0.64
C ILE A 155 6.80 1.89 0.15
N HIS A 156 6.08 2.84 0.76
CA HIS A 156 4.73 3.20 0.37
C HIS A 156 4.78 4.43 -0.53
N LEU A 157 4.31 4.25 -1.76
CA LEU A 157 4.22 5.26 -2.80
C LEU A 157 2.82 5.84 -2.81
N THR A 158 2.66 7.16 -2.72
CA THR A 158 1.36 7.82 -2.88
C THR A 158 1.43 8.99 -3.84
N TYR A 159 0.46 9.10 -4.74
CA TYR A 159 0.31 10.30 -5.56
C TYR A 159 -0.43 11.35 -4.76
N LYS A 160 0.15 12.53 -4.64
CA LYS A 160 -0.53 13.70 -4.08
C LYS A 160 -0.93 14.64 -5.21
N ALA A 161 -2.10 15.26 -5.11
CA ALA A 161 -2.42 16.43 -5.93
C ALA A 161 -1.59 17.62 -5.44
N TRP A 162 -1.24 18.54 -6.35
CA TRP A 162 -0.64 19.83 -5.98
C TRP A 162 -1.64 20.61 -5.09
N PRO A 163 -1.21 21.25 -3.98
CA PRO A 163 -2.08 22.16 -3.24
C PRO A 163 -2.55 23.25 -4.21
N SER A 164 -3.86 23.31 -4.46
CA SER A 164 -4.48 24.10 -5.53
C SER A 164 -4.51 25.60 -5.24
N ASP A 165 -3.36 26.19 -4.91
CA ASP A 165 -3.20 27.61 -4.56
C ASP A 165 -2.14 28.33 -5.42
N THR A 166 -1.78 27.78 -6.59
CA THR A 166 -0.90 28.51 -7.51
C THR A 166 -1.25 28.19 -8.96
N THR A 167 -1.68 29.22 -9.66
CA THR A 167 -2.08 29.29 -11.07
C THR A 167 -0.91 28.98 -12.01
N SER A 168 -0.53 27.70 -12.14
CA SER A 168 0.33 27.25 -13.23
C SER A 168 0.01 25.82 -13.63
N ASP A 169 -0.25 25.67 -14.93
CA ASP A 169 -0.87 24.56 -15.64
C ASP A 169 0.01 23.30 -15.80
N THR A 170 0.84 22.98 -14.80
CA THR A 170 1.67 21.77 -14.79
C THR A 170 1.13 20.73 -13.81
N THR A 171 -0.03 20.16 -14.15
CA THR A 171 -0.79 19.16 -13.38
C THR A 171 -0.22 17.74 -13.46
N SER A 172 1.09 17.57 -13.23
CA SER A 172 1.64 16.23 -13.01
C SER A 172 1.56 15.88 -11.51
N PRO A 173 0.84 14.82 -11.11
CA PRO A 173 0.81 14.42 -9.70
C PRO A 173 2.23 14.08 -9.23
N TRP A 174 2.70 14.75 -8.17
CA TRP A 174 3.98 14.40 -7.56
C TRP A 174 3.85 13.12 -6.72
N LEU A 175 4.86 12.27 -6.80
CA LEU A 175 4.91 10.99 -6.12
C LEU A 175 5.63 11.16 -4.78
N SER A 176 4.94 10.87 -3.68
CA SER A 176 5.51 10.88 -2.34
C SER A 176 5.97 9.46 -1.95
N LEU A 177 7.15 9.36 -1.34
CA LEU A 177 7.72 8.12 -0.82
C LEU A 177 7.71 8.13 0.71
N PHE A 178 7.09 7.12 1.30
CA PHE A 178 7.08 6.91 2.74
C PHE A 178 7.74 5.57 3.10
N LEU A 179 8.62 5.60 4.09
CA LEU A 179 9.05 4.37 4.75
C LEU A 179 7.97 3.96 5.74
N SER A 180 7.18 2.97 5.36
CA SER A 180 6.01 2.55 6.16
C SER A 180 6.35 1.35 7.03
N HIS A 181 5.76 1.33 8.23
CA HIS A 181 5.92 0.21 9.14
C HIS A 181 4.86 -0.88 8.83
N PRO A 182 5.13 -2.18 9.04
CA PRO A 182 4.25 -3.27 8.61
C PRO A 182 2.82 -3.22 9.17
N TRP A 183 2.67 -2.70 10.40
CA TRP A 183 1.37 -2.50 11.04
C TRP A 183 0.40 -1.59 10.26
N ALA A 184 0.90 -0.73 9.36
CA ALA A 184 0.07 0.18 8.58
C ALA A 184 -0.73 -0.56 7.49
N PHE A 185 -0.40 -1.84 7.28
CA PHE A 185 -1.02 -2.72 6.28
C PHE A 185 -1.79 -3.87 6.93
N THR A 186 -2.01 -3.88 8.25
CA THR A 186 -2.87 -4.90 8.88
C THR A 186 -4.35 -4.61 8.73
N THR A 187 -4.71 -3.37 8.40
CA THR A 187 -6.07 -2.93 8.16
C THR A 187 -6.30 -2.68 6.67
N LEU A 188 -7.43 -3.19 6.18
CA LEU A 188 -7.88 -2.94 4.82
C LEU A 188 -8.47 -1.52 4.76
N ARG A 189 -7.94 -0.70 3.86
CA ARG A 189 -8.50 0.62 3.55
C ARG A 189 -9.43 0.46 2.37
N VAL A 190 -10.71 0.70 2.59
CA VAL A 190 -11.68 0.65 1.49
C VAL A 190 -11.54 1.94 0.69
N SER A 191 -11.13 1.77 -0.56
CA SER A 191 -11.04 2.81 -1.58
C SER A 191 -11.56 2.22 -2.90
N LEU A 192 -12.16 3.04 -3.78
CA LEU A 192 -12.64 2.55 -5.08
C LEU A 192 -11.47 2.16 -6.00
N SER A 193 -10.27 2.70 -5.76
CA SER A 193 -9.06 2.38 -6.53
C SER A 193 -8.25 1.22 -5.93
N MET A 194 -8.59 0.70 -4.74
CA MET A 194 -7.75 -0.27 -4.02
C MET A 194 -7.42 -1.53 -4.84
N TYR A 195 -8.33 -1.92 -5.74
CA TYR A 195 -8.15 -3.04 -6.66
C TYR A 195 -7.30 -2.65 -7.87
N THR A 196 -7.58 -1.50 -8.49
CA THR A 196 -6.85 -1.04 -9.68
C THR A 196 -5.43 -0.61 -9.35
N ASP A 197 -5.19 -0.02 -8.17
CA ASP A 197 -3.87 0.36 -7.67
C ASP A 197 -2.91 -0.83 -7.58
N HIS A 198 -3.45 -2.05 -7.46
CA HIS A 198 -2.67 -3.28 -7.49
C HIS A 198 -2.06 -3.59 -8.87
N PHE A 199 -2.62 -3.08 -9.97
CA PHE A 199 -2.21 -3.56 -11.29
C PHE A 199 -0.75 -3.19 -11.63
N PRO A 200 0.01 -4.10 -12.27
CA PRO A 200 1.43 -3.90 -12.55
C PRO A 200 1.77 -2.62 -13.31
N HIS A 201 0.88 -2.17 -14.21
CA HIS A 201 1.12 -0.97 -15.03
C HIS A 201 1.09 0.32 -14.21
N HIS A 202 0.32 0.38 -13.12
CA HIS A 202 0.36 1.51 -12.19
C HIS A 202 1.68 1.55 -11.42
N TYR A 203 2.16 0.40 -10.96
CA TYR A 203 3.50 0.27 -10.37
C TYR A 203 4.61 0.71 -11.32
N LEU A 204 4.55 0.25 -12.58
CA LEU A 204 5.51 0.65 -13.60
C LEU A 204 5.48 2.17 -13.84
N SER A 205 4.30 2.76 -13.97
CA SER A 205 4.13 4.21 -14.15
C SER A 205 4.67 5.01 -12.97
N ALA A 206 4.49 4.52 -11.74
CA ALA A 206 5.06 5.12 -10.54
C ALA A 206 6.59 5.07 -10.58
N MET A 207 7.18 3.92 -10.93
CA MET A 207 8.63 3.75 -11.01
C MET A 207 9.26 4.61 -12.11
N GLN A 208 8.66 4.69 -13.30
CA GLN A 208 9.10 5.59 -14.37
C GLN A 208 9.03 7.06 -13.96
N SER A 209 8.06 7.43 -13.13
CA SER A 209 7.98 8.78 -12.57
C SER A 209 9.12 9.05 -11.58
N LEU A 210 9.50 8.06 -10.76
CA LEU A 210 10.66 8.17 -9.87
C LEU A 210 11.98 8.30 -10.63
N GLU A 211 12.15 7.52 -11.69
CA GLU A 211 13.35 7.59 -12.53
C GLU A 211 13.52 8.98 -13.14
N ARG A 212 12.43 9.56 -13.68
CA ARG A 212 12.44 10.93 -14.21
C ARG A 212 12.80 11.96 -13.14
N ILE A 213 12.30 11.81 -11.90
CA ILE A 213 12.65 12.70 -10.79
C ILE A 213 14.13 12.54 -10.43
N SER A 214 14.62 11.31 -10.32
CA SER A 214 16.02 11.00 -10.00
C SER A 214 17.00 11.54 -11.05
N LEU A 215 16.65 11.46 -12.33
CA LEU A 215 17.46 12.01 -13.44
C LEU A 215 17.48 13.54 -13.41
N LYS A 216 16.35 14.18 -13.08
CA LYS A 216 16.29 15.64 -12.90
C LYS A 216 17.10 16.11 -11.69
N SER A 217 17.07 15.39 -10.58
CA SER A 217 17.86 15.75 -9.38
C SER A 217 19.36 15.52 -9.57
N SER A 218 19.77 14.58 -10.43
CA SER A 218 21.18 14.34 -10.76
C SER A 218 21.72 15.29 -11.85
N GLY A 219 20.86 16.08 -12.49
CA GLY A 219 21.24 17.20 -13.36
C GLY A 219 21.62 18.49 -12.63
N PHE A 220 21.40 18.57 -11.31
CA PHE A 220 21.99 19.60 -10.46
C PHE A 220 23.41 19.15 -10.06
N SER A 221 24.37 19.37 -10.97
CA SER A 221 25.78 19.41 -10.57
C SER A 221 25.94 20.52 -9.54
N TYR A 222 26.55 20.20 -8.40
CA TYR A 222 27.07 21.22 -7.49
C TYR A 222 27.91 22.20 -8.31
N ALA A 223 27.45 23.45 -8.42
CA ALA A 223 28.34 24.54 -8.74
C ALA A 223 29.27 24.66 -7.53
N ASN A 224 30.49 24.14 -7.66
CA ASN A 224 31.58 24.48 -6.76
C ASN A 224 31.71 26.00 -6.76
N ASN A 225 31.24 26.66 -5.69
CA ASN A 225 31.76 27.95 -5.31
C ASN A 225 33.14 27.72 -4.68
N GLU A 226 34.12 27.41 -5.52
CA GLU A 226 35.51 27.69 -5.22
C GLU A 226 35.98 28.82 -6.13
N GLY A 227 36.36 29.93 -5.50
CA GLY A 227 37.17 30.99 -6.10
C GLY A 227 36.43 32.27 -6.42
N VAL A 228 36.46 33.23 -5.48
CA VAL A 228 37.22 34.49 -5.70
C VAL A 228 37.85 34.88 -4.35
N GLN A 229 39.13 35.24 -4.43
CA GLN A 229 40.02 35.74 -3.38
C GLN A 229 39.53 37.05 -2.76
#